data_AF-A0A0T6B7P9-F1
#
_entry.id   AF-A0A0T6B7P9-F1
#
_cell.length_a   1.000
_cell.length_b   1.000
_cell.length_c   1.000
_cell.angle_alpha   90.00
_cell.angle_beta   90.00
_cell.angle_gamma   90.00
#
_symmetry.space_group_name_H-M   'P 1'
#
loop_
_entity.id
_entity.type
_entity.pdbx_description
1 polymer ?
#
loop_
_entity_poly.entity_id
_entity_poly.type
_entity_poly.pdbx_seq_one_letter_code
_entity_poly.pdbx_strand_id
1 'polypeptide(L)'
;MTMGRRITKCTVRHNHNEECNDLITMEKRIQFPIDMSMPWILTDHILKTKEPSMMEYVLYPLDLYNDSALYALTIFRKQFLYDEVEAEVNLCFDQFVYKLSEQIFAYYKQLAASIFLDKRFRVECAALGAYLLPYPRANRYETLLKQRHVQLLGRSIDLNKLITQRINADMQKSLDFAISKFEAGDITGIMELDGLLQVNRLCHKLLSKWLALDDFDCMFREANHNVLAPYGRITLHVFWELNYDFLPNYVYNAATNRFTKYKGQILFAGQIQRDKPPQMSHHYLWGTKYLNMAYTTQYGQYSGFVGPHHFHTMCKLLGYQGIAVVMEELLKIVKSLIQGNILQFTKTLMSAMPKVCKLPRYEYGSPGILGYYHANLNDIVQYPDARTEFFHNFREFGNTILFCLLMEQALSQEEVCDLLQAAPFQNILPRPFCKEGEKPETKQKRLEVKYAALQIVTNIEKLGTAKVNIVIIIFFFYVPNL
;
A
#
# COMPACT_ATOMS: atom_id res chain seq x y z
N MET A 1 2.81 10.52 -48.19
CA MET A 1 4.20 10.73 -48.62
C MET A 1 4.21 11.21 -50.07
N THR A 2 4.48 12.49 -50.33
CA THR A 2 4.57 13.04 -51.69
C THR A 2 5.99 12.93 -52.21
N MET A 3 6.21 12.04 -53.19
CA MET A 3 7.40 12.07 -54.03
C MET A 3 7.31 13.29 -54.94
N GLY A 4 8.19 14.27 -54.73
CA GLY A 4 8.37 15.39 -55.65
C GLY A 4 8.75 14.87 -57.04
N ARG A 5 7.83 14.92 -58.00
CA ARG A 5 8.22 14.94 -59.41
C ARG A 5 8.95 16.26 -59.65
N ARG A 6 10.14 16.18 -60.23
CA ARG A 6 10.93 17.34 -60.69
C ARG A 6 10.08 18.17 -61.66
N ILE A 7 9.46 19.26 -61.18
CA ILE A 7 8.92 20.31 -62.06
C ILE A 7 10.06 21.31 -62.24
N THR A 8 10.77 21.20 -63.35
CA THR A 8 11.99 21.99 -63.61
C THR A 8 11.74 23.43 -64.04
N LYS A 9 10.48 23.88 -64.20
CA LYS A 9 10.15 25.28 -64.43
C LYS A 9 8.80 25.66 -63.81
N CYS A 10 8.79 26.69 -62.98
CA CYS A 10 7.57 27.38 -62.55
C CYS A 10 6.96 28.08 -63.77
N THR A 11 5.73 27.71 -64.13
CA THR A 11 5.00 28.31 -65.28
C THR A 11 4.11 29.49 -64.89
N VAL A 12 4.10 29.90 -63.62
CA VAL A 12 3.30 31.01 -63.10
C VAL A 12 4.16 32.27 -62.99
N ARG A 13 3.80 33.32 -63.73
CA ARG A 13 4.47 34.64 -63.66
C ARG A 13 4.15 35.31 -62.32
N HIS A 14 5.06 35.19 -61.36
CA HIS A 14 5.06 35.95 -60.11
C HIS A 14 6.51 36.26 -59.70
N ASN A 15 6.72 37.30 -58.89
CA ASN A 15 8.02 37.60 -58.31
C ASN A 15 8.32 36.61 -57.17
N HIS A 16 9.49 35.98 -57.23
CA HIS A 16 9.96 35.06 -56.19
C HIS A 16 10.28 35.84 -54.91
N ASN A 17 9.41 35.75 -53.90
CA ASN A 17 9.65 36.26 -52.55
C ASN A 17 10.07 35.11 -51.61
N GLU A 18 10.56 35.44 -50.41
CA GLU A 18 11.13 34.50 -49.41
C GLU A 18 10.22 33.33 -49.02
N GLU A 19 8.90 33.40 -49.24
CA GLU A 19 7.96 32.29 -49.06
C GLU A 19 8.17 31.12 -50.04
N CYS A 20 8.91 31.32 -51.14
CA CYS A 20 9.33 30.22 -52.02
C CYS A 20 10.45 29.34 -51.42
N ASN A 21 11.12 29.76 -50.34
CA ASN A 21 12.19 28.98 -49.72
C ASN A 21 11.71 27.78 -48.90
N ASP A 22 10.44 27.76 -48.46
CA ASP A 22 9.91 26.63 -47.67
C ASP A 22 9.74 25.35 -48.51
N LEU A 23 9.62 25.49 -49.84
CA LEU A 23 9.62 24.37 -50.78
C LEU A 23 11.04 23.77 -51.01
N ILE A 24 12.10 24.45 -50.57
CA ILE A 24 13.52 24.07 -50.80
C ILE A 24 14.07 23.17 -49.67
N THR A 25 13.22 22.72 -48.74
CA THR A 25 13.61 21.76 -47.70
C THR A 25 13.68 20.30 -48.18
N MET A 26 13.69 20.04 -49.50
CA MET A 26 13.60 18.68 -50.07
C MET A 26 14.91 17.88 -50.19
N GLU A 27 16.07 18.40 -49.76
CA GLU A 27 17.35 17.64 -49.83
C GLU A 27 18.02 17.33 -48.48
N LYS A 28 17.56 17.91 -47.36
CA LYS A 28 18.22 17.73 -46.05
C LYS A 28 17.52 16.76 -45.09
N ARG A 29 16.32 16.29 -45.40
CA ARG A 29 15.58 15.33 -44.55
C ARG A 29 15.28 14.07 -45.34
N ILE A 30 15.94 12.98 -44.92
CA ILE A 30 15.70 11.64 -45.47
C ILE A 30 14.29 11.16 -45.10
N GLN A 31 13.76 11.56 -43.93
CA GLN A 31 12.41 11.23 -43.47
C GLN A 31 11.85 12.31 -42.54
N PHE A 32 10.52 12.37 -42.42
CA PHE A 32 9.83 13.23 -41.46
C PHE A 32 9.68 12.52 -40.10
N PRO A 33 9.76 13.24 -38.97
CA PRO A 33 9.54 12.65 -37.65
C PRO A 33 8.08 12.20 -37.48
N ILE A 34 7.85 11.24 -36.56
CA ILE A 34 6.52 10.68 -36.30
C ILE A 34 5.48 11.72 -35.88
N ASP A 35 5.90 12.82 -35.25
CA ASP A 35 5.03 13.93 -34.87
C ASP A 35 4.43 14.69 -36.07
N MET A 36 4.96 14.45 -37.27
CA MET A 36 4.45 14.97 -38.55
C MET A 36 3.69 13.89 -39.34
N SER A 37 3.60 12.66 -38.83
CA SER A 37 2.90 11.55 -39.48
C SER A 37 1.42 11.53 -39.09
N MET A 38 0.53 11.60 -40.08
CA MET A 38 -0.91 11.70 -39.86
C MET A 38 -1.50 10.53 -39.04
N PRO A 39 -1.19 9.24 -39.33
CA PRO A 39 -1.66 8.13 -38.49
C PRO A 39 -1.26 8.27 -37.02
N TRP A 40 -0.03 8.70 -36.75
CA TRP A 40 0.46 8.91 -35.38
C TRP A 40 -0.16 10.13 -34.71
N ILE A 41 -0.28 11.27 -35.41
CA ILE A 41 -0.90 12.50 -34.87
C ILE A 41 -2.31 12.20 -34.37
N LEU A 42 -3.11 11.48 -35.17
CA LEU A 42 -4.48 11.13 -34.80
C LEU A 42 -4.52 10.17 -33.61
N THR A 43 -3.67 9.15 -33.60
CA THR A 43 -3.57 8.16 -32.51
C THR A 43 -3.13 8.83 -31.21
N ASP A 44 -2.04 9.60 -31.26
CA ASP A 44 -1.44 10.28 -30.12
C ASP A 44 -2.35 11.37 -29.55
N HIS A 45 -3.16 12.03 -30.39
CA HIS A 45 -4.17 12.98 -29.92
C HIS A 45 -5.20 12.31 -29.00
N ILE A 46 -5.71 11.13 -29.37
CA ILE A 46 -6.67 10.37 -28.54
C ILE A 46 -6.00 9.94 -27.23
N LEU A 47 -4.76 9.45 -27.29
CA LEU A 47 -4.01 9.08 -26.09
C LEU A 47 -3.73 10.28 -25.18
N LYS A 48 -3.35 11.45 -25.72
CA LYS A 48 -3.03 12.64 -24.92
C LYS A 48 -4.28 13.25 -24.27
N THR A 49 -5.37 13.35 -25.02
CA THR A 49 -6.64 13.93 -24.53
C THR A 49 -7.36 13.00 -23.56
N LYS A 50 -7.16 11.68 -23.68
CA LYS A 50 -7.82 10.64 -22.87
C LYS A 50 -9.34 10.72 -22.98
N GLU A 51 -9.84 11.17 -24.12
CA GLU A 51 -11.26 11.44 -24.32
C GLU A 51 -12.08 10.14 -24.33
N PRO A 52 -13.08 9.97 -23.43
CA PRO A 52 -13.83 8.73 -23.31
C PRO A 52 -14.61 8.31 -24.55
N SER A 53 -15.08 9.27 -25.34
CA SER A 53 -15.82 9.00 -26.57
C SER A 53 -14.92 8.47 -27.69
N MET A 54 -13.64 8.86 -27.70
CA MET A 54 -12.68 8.53 -28.76
C MET A 54 -11.82 7.30 -28.46
N MET A 55 -11.79 6.85 -27.19
CA MET A 55 -10.92 5.75 -26.76
C MET A 55 -11.17 4.43 -27.50
N GLU A 56 -12.44 4.14 -27.82
CA GLU A 56 -12.81 2.93 -28.58
C GLU A 56 -12.33 2.99 -30.04
N TYR A 57 -12.04 4.19 -30.55
CA TYR A 57 -11.63 4.41 -31.92
C TYR A 57 -10.12 4.44 -32.14
N VAL A 58 -9.31 4.36 -31.08
CA VAL A 58 -7.85 4.56 -31.17
C VAL A 58 -7.13 3.56 -32.08
N LEU A 59 -7.73 2.39 -32.32
CA LEU A 59 -7.16 1.38 -33.22
C LEU A 59 -7.42 1.67 -34.70
N TYR A 60 -8.43 2.47 -35.06
CA TYR A 60 -8.72 2.77 -36.46
C TYR A 60 -7.66 3.68 -37.11
N PRO A 61 -7.15 4.74 -36.45
CA PRO A 61 -6.02 5.49 -36.99
C PRO A 61 -4.74 4.66 -37.14
N LEU A 62 -4.53 3.65 -36.28
CA LEU A 62 -3.41 2.71 -36.43
C LEU A 62 -3.56 1.79 -37.65
N ASP A 63 -4.80 1.47 -38.05
CA ASP A 63 -5.08 0.65 -39.23
C ASP A 63 -4.67 1.36 -40.54
N LEU A 64 -4.54 2.69 -40.55
CA LEU A 64 -4.03 3.45 -41.71
C LEU A 64 -2.60 3.04 -42.12
N TYR A 65 -1.83 2.46 -41.19
CA TYR A 65 -0.54 1.86 -41.51
C TYR A 65 -0.67 0.60 -42.35
N ASN A 66 -1.72 -0.21 -42.16
CA ASN A 66 -1.99 -1.38 -43.00
C ASN A 66 -2.29 -0.96 -44.44
N ASP A 67 -3.10 0.09 -44.62
CA ASP A 67 -3.40 0.65 -45.95
C ASP A 67 -2.13 1.16 -46.64
N SER A 68 -1.31 1.91 -45.89
CA SER A 68 -0.05 2.48 -46.40
C SER A 68 0.94 1.38 -46.80
N ALA A 69 1.07 0.34 -45.99
CA ALA A 69 1.93 -0.81 -46.27
C ALA A 69 1.45 -1.63 -47.47
N LEU A 70 0.13 -1.90 -47.56
CA LEU A 70 -0.47 -2.60 -48.69
C LEU A 70 -0.22 -1.82 -49.99
N TYR A 71 -0.41 -0.50 -49.96
CA TYR A 71 -0.17 0.37 -51.11
C TYR A 71 1.31 0.40 -51.53
N ALA A 72 2.23 0.45 -50.56
CA ALA A 72 3.67 0.40 -50.80
C ALA A 72 4.11 -0.91 -51.49
N LEU A 73 3.56 -2.05 -51.06
CA LEU A 73 3.89 -3.37 -51.60
C LEU A 73 3.21 -3.65 -52.95
N THR A 74 1.93 -3.34 -53.10
CA THR A 74 1.13 -3.78 -54.28
C THR A 74 1.15 -2.77 -55.42
N ILE A 75 1.03 -1.48 -55.11
CA ILE A 75 0.86 -0.41 -56.10
C ILE A 75 2.22 0.25 -56.40
N PHE A 76 2.93 0.74 -55.38
CA PHE A 76 4.25 1.35 -55.59
C PHE A 76 5.34 0.32 -55.89
N ARG A 77 5.23 -0.89 -55.31
CA ARG A 77 6.20 -1.98 -55.44
C ARG A 77 7.62 -1.54 -55.06
N LYS A 78 7.74 -0.81 -53.96
CA LYS A 78 9.03 -0.31 -53.43
C LYS A 78 9.25 -0.83 -52.02
N GLN A 79 10.34 -1.58 -51.83
CA GLN A 79 10.73 -2.16 -50.54
C GLN A 79 11.03 -1.07 -49.50
N PHE A 80 11.85 -0.07 -49.86
CA PHE A 80 12.22 0.99 -48.92
C PHE A 80 11.03 1.75 -48.31
N LEU A 81 9.91 1.92 -49.05
CA LEU A 81 8.70 2.54 -48.52
C LEU A 81 8.02 1.66 -47.47
N TYR A 82 8.03 0.34 -47.66
CA TYR A 82 7.52 -0.60 -46.66
C TYR A 82 8.44 -0.63 -45.44
N ASP A 83 9.75 -0.65 -45.64
CA ASP A 83 10.75 -0.66 -44.55
C ASP A 83 10.60 0.60 -43.66
N GLU A 84 10.36 1.76 -44.26
CA GLU A 84 10.07 3.02 -43.54
C GLU A 84 8.76 2.94 -42.75
N VAL A 85 7.69 2.40 -43.34
CA VAL A 85 6.39 2.22 -42.64
C VAL A 85 6.52 1.22 -41.49
N GLU A 86 7.22 0.11 -41.69
CA GLU A 86 7.45 -0.90 -40.65
C GLU A 86 8.26 -0.32 -39.47
N ALA A 87 9.32 0.45 -39.76
CA ALA A 87 10.11 1.12 -38.74
C ALA A 87 9.27 2.14 -37.94
N GLU A 88 8.43 2.91 -38.62
CA GLU A 88 7.54 3.89 -37.98
C GLU A 88 6.51 3.20 -37.08
N VAL A 89 5.85 2.14 -37.59
CA VAL A 89 4.86 1.37 -36.82
C VAL A 89 5.47 0.76 -35.57
N ASN A 90 6.67 0.18 -35.64
CA ASN A 90 7.30 -0.41 -34.45
C ASN A 90 7.49 0.65 -33.35
N LEU A 91 8.00 1.83 -33.70
CA LEU A 91 8.19 2.92 -32.73
C LEU A 91 6.86 3.46 -32.17
N CYS A 92 5.89 3.72 -33.04
CA CYS A 92 4.58 4.23 -32.66
C CYS A 92 3.80 3.22 -31.81
N PHE A 93 3.88 1.93 -32.15
CA PHE A 93 3.20 0.87 -31.41
C PHE A 93 3.78 0.70 -30.00
N ASP A 94 5.11 0.75 -29.84
CA ASP A 94 5.75 0.72 -28.52
C ASP A 94 5.30 1.89 -27.64
N GLN A 95 5.24 3.09 -28.21
CA GLN A 95 4.73 4.28 -27.51
C GLN A 95 3.24 4.18 -27.21
N PHE A 96 2.44 3.62 -28.12
CA PHE A 96 1.01 3.38 -27.94
C PHE A 96 0.77 2.46 -26.74
N VAL A 97 1.43 1.30 -26.70
CA VAL A 97 1.28 0.34 -25.60
C VAL A 97 1.77 0.94 -24.28
N TYR A 98 2.87 1.70 -24.28
CA TYR A 98 3.35 2.42 -23.09
C TYR A 98 2.31 3.40 -22.54
N LYS A 99 1.87 4.35 -23.38
CA LYS A 99 0.92 5.41 -22.96
C LYS A 99 -0.42 4.82 -22.55
N LEU A 100 -0.93 3.83 -23.29
CA LEU A 100 -2.21 3.20 -22.99
C LEU A 100 -2.15 2.44 -21.66
N SER A 101 -1.11 1.66 -21.41
CA SER A 101 -0.97 0.88 -20.16
C SER A 101 -0.87 1.79 -18.94
N GLU A 102 -0.05 2.84 -19.00
CA GLU A 102 0.09 3.83 -17.92
C GLU A 102 -1.25 4.51 -17.61
N GLN A 103 -2.01 4.87 -18.64
CA GLN A 103 -3.32 5.49 -18.49
C GLN A 103 -4.35 4.56 -17.86
N ILE A 104 -4.39 3.30 -18.30
CA ILE A 104 -5.29 2.29 -17.75
C ILE A 104 -4.98 2.06 -16.28
N PHE A 105 -3.71 1.85 -15.92
CA PHE A 105 -3.30 1.67 -14.54
C PHE A 105 -3.65 2.88 -13.67
N ALA A 106 -3.33 4.10 -14.12
CA ALA A 106 -3.65 5.33 -13.42
C ALA A 106 -5.17 5.52 -13.23
N TYR A 107 -5.97 5.19 -14.24
CA TYR A 107 -7.44 5.27 -14.17
C TYR A 107 -8.00 4.33 -13.11
N TYR A 108 -7.63 3.04 -13.15
CA TYR A 108 -8.12 2.05 -12.18
C TYR A 108 -7.59 2.29 -10.77
N LYS A 109 -6.36 2.81 -10.62
CA LYS A 109 -5.85 3.25 -9.32
C LYS A 109 -6.66 4.41 -8.75
N GLN A 110 -6.88 5.45 -9.55
CA GLN A 110 -7.69 6.60 -9.14
C GLN A 110 -9.12 6.18 -8.78
N LEU A 111 -9.70 5.22 -9.52
CA LEU A 111 -11.01 4.66 -9.22
C LEU A 111 -11.03 3.91 -7.89
N ALA A 112 -10.05 3.02 -7.64
CA ALA A 112 -9.93 2.27 -6.40
C ALA A 112 -9.80 3.20 -5.18
N ALA A 113 -8.88 4.18 -5.26
CA ALA A 113 -8.71 5.22 -4.25
C ALA A 113 -9.99 6.05 -4.08
N SER A 114 -10.71 6.34 -5.16
CA SER A 114 -11.94 7.12 -5.06
C SER A 114 -13.09 6.37 -4.38
N ILE A 115 -13.15 5.04 -4.53
CA ILE A 115 -14.14 4.16 -3.90
C ILE A 115 -13.91 4.08 -2.38
N PHE A 116 -12.64 3.98 -1.95
CA PHE A 116 -12.30 3.89 -0.53
C PHE A 116 -12.35 5.22 0.22
N LEU A 117 -12.23 6.35 -0.48
CA LEU A 117 -12.26 7.65 0.18
C LEU A 117 -13.60 7.88 0.88
N ASP A 118 -13.55 8.23 2.17
CA ASP A 118 -14.73 8.43 3.00
C ASP A 118 -15.73 9.41 2.35
N LYS A 119 -17.00 9.00 2.36
CA LYS A 119 -18.09 9.76 1.72
C LYS A 119 -18.42 11.04 2.49
N ARG A 120 -18.32 11.03 3.82
CA ARG A 120 -18.60 12.22 4.64
C ARG A 120 -17.52 13.27 4.42
N PHE A 121 -16.25 12.85 4.45
CA PHE A 121 -15.11 13.70 4.14
C PHE A 121 -15.27 14.40 2.77
N ARG A 122 -15.71 13.68 1.73
CA ARG A 122 -15.98 14.28 0.40
C ARG A 122 -17.04 15.39 0.45
N VAL A 123 -18.11 15.19 1.21
CA VAL A 123 -19.20 16.17 1.34
C VAL A 123 -18.71 17.42 2.08
N GLU A 124 -17.92 17.24 3.15
CA GLU A 124 -17.35 18.35 3.91
C GLU A 124 -16.34 19.17 3.09
N CYS A 125 -15.46 18.51 2.33
CA CYS A 125 -14.56 19.20 1.40
C CYS A 125 -15.32 20.02 0.35
N ALA A 126 -16.39 19.45 -0.20
CA ALA A 126 -17.26 20.17 -1.16
C ALA A 126 -17.94 21.39 -0.51
N ALA A 127 -18.39 21.27 0.75
CA ALA A 127 -19.02 22.36 1.49
C ALA A 127 -18.05 23.50 1.82
N LEU A 128 -16.80 23.16 2.13
CA LEU A 128 -15.74 24.14 2.42
C LEU A 128 -15.17 24.83 1.16
N GLY A 129 -15.58 24.39 -0.04
CA GLY A 129 -14.96 24.81 -1.31
C GLY A 129 -13.48 24.41 -1.44
N ALA A 130 -12.98 23.58 -0.53
CA ALA A 130 -11.60 23.12 -0.48
C ALA A 130 -11.49 21.79 -1.24
N TYR A 131 -10.70 21.79 -2.31
CA TYR A 131 -10.43 20.61 -3.16
C TYR A 131 -11.70 20.01 -3.77
N LEU A 132 -12.01 20.37 -5.02
CA LEU A 132 -12.85 19.51 -5.85
C LEU A 132 -12.13 18.16 -5.96
N LEU A 133 -12.71 17.13 -5.33
CA LEU A 133 -12.29 15.74 -5.43
C LEU A 133 -13.20 15.05 -6.46
N PRO A 134 -13.09 15.37 -7.76
CA PRO A 134 -13.95 14.78 -8.76
C PRO A 134 -13.73 13.27 -8.76
N TYR A 135 -14.84 12.54 -8.89
CA TYR A 135 -14.74 11.16 -9.31
C TYR A 135 -14.02 11.08 -10.66
N PRO A 136 -13.21 10.04 -10.90
CA PRO A 136 -12.59 9.86 -12.20
C PRO A 136 -13.67 9.84 -13.28
N ARG A 137 -13.47 10.59 -14.37
CA ARG A 137 -14.37 10.55 -15.53
C ARG A 137 -14.40 9.12 -16.06
N ALA A 138 -15.58 8.55 -16.20
CA ALA A 138 -15.73 7.20 -16.75
C ALA A 138 -15.09 7.13 -18.14
N ASN A 139 -14.26 6.11 -18.38
CA ASN A 139 -13.56 5.92 -19.65
C ASN A 139 -13.80 4.50 -20.17
N ARG A 140 -13.69 4.30 -21.47
CA ARG A 140 -14.04 3.05 -22.18
C ARG A 140 -12.79 2.29 -22.61
N TYR A 141 -12.03 1.80 -21.64
CA TYR A 141 -10.85 0.96 -21.90
C TYR A 141 -11.20 -0.52 -22.15
N GLU A 142 -12.44 -0.94 -21.88
CA GLU A 142 -12.84 -2.34 -21.90
C GLU A 142 -12.69 -3.00 -23.28
N THR A 143 -13.02 -2.29 -24.36
CA THR A 143 -12.92 -2.78 -25.73
C THR A 143 -11.47 -3.03 -26.12
N LEU A 144 -10.55 -2.15 -25.70
CA LEU A 144 -9.11 -2.28 -25.92
C LEU A 144 -8.52 -3.44 -25.11
N LEU A 145 -8.93 -3.58 -23.86
CA LEU A 145 -8.51 -4.68 -22.99
C LEU A 145 -8.99 -6.05 -23.50
N LYS A 146 -10.08 -6.11 -24.28
CA LYS A 146 -10.57 -7.37 -24.87
C LYS A 146 -9.82 -7.78 -26.14
N GLN A 147 -9.02 -6.90 -26.74
CA GLN A 147 -8.33 -7.21 -27.99
C GLN A 147 -7.23 -8.26 -27.77
N ARG A 148 -7.38 -9.42 -28.43
CA ARG A 148 -6.41 -10.54 -28.39
C ARG A 148 -5.64 -10.72 -29.71
N HIS A 149 -6.10 -10.09 -30.79
CA HIS A 149 -5.55 -10.29 -32.14
C HIS A 149 -5.71 -9.03 -33.00
N VAL A 150 -4.96 -7.98 -32.68
CA VAL A 150 -4.89 -6.77 -33.52
C VAL A 150 -4.05 -7.10 -34.76
N GLN A 151 -4.61 -6.94 -35.96
CA GLN A 151 -3.90 -7.17 -37.21
C GLN A 151 -3.15 -5.91 -37.62
N LEU A 152 -1.82 -5.97 -37.63
CA LEU A 152 -0.98 -4.83 -38.00
C LEU A 152 0.26 -5.31 -38.77
N LEU A 153 0.42 -4.81 -40.00
CA LEU A 153 1.47 -5.19 -40.95
C LEU A 153 1.57 -6.71 -41.15
N GLY A 154 0.43 -7.40 -41.20
CA GLY A 154 0.36 -8.86 -41.34
C GLY A 154 0.69 -9.65 -40.06
N ARG A 155 1.01 -8.97 -38.95
CA ARG A 155 1.22 -9.58 -37.63
C ARG A 155 -0.10 -9.61 -36.86
N SER A 156 -0.32 -10.69 -36.12
CA SER A 156 -1.41 -10.77 -35.15
C SER A 156 -0.86 -10.47 -33.75
N ILE A 157 -1.21 -9.30 -33.20
CA ILE A 157 -0.68 -8.80 -31.94
C ILE A 157 -1.70 -8.98 -30.82
N ASP A 158 -1.31 -9.65 -29.74
CA ASP A 158 -2.11 -9.74 -28.52
C ASP A 158 -1.90 -8.51 -27.64
N LEU A 159 -2.77 -7.50 -27.84
CA LEU A 159 -2.72 -6.25 -27.10
C LEU A 159 -2.97 -6.47 -25.59
N ASN A 160 -3.89 -7.36 -25.23
CA ASN A 160 -4.17 -7.68 -23.83
C ASN A 160 -2.95 -8.24 -23.11
N LYS A 161 -2.21 -9.15 -23.75
CA LYS A 161 -0.99 -9.71 -23.16
C LYS A 161 0.07 -8.63 -22.92
N LEU A 162 0.29 -7.74 -23.88
CA LEU A 162 1.26 -6.64 -23.75
C LEU A 162 0.87 -5.65 -22.65
N ILE A 163 -0.42 -5.31 -22.55
CA ILE A 163 -0.93 -4.45 -21.47
C ILE A 163 -0.79 -5.16 -20.12
N THR A 164 -1.12 -6.45 -20.04
CA THR A 164 -1.02 -7.25 -18.80
C THR A 164 0.41 -7.26 -18.27
N GLN A 165 1.41 -7.48 -19.14
CA GLN A 165 2.82 -7.49 -18.74
C GLN A 165 3.26 -6.16 -18.11
N ARG A 166 2.85 -5.03 -18.70
CA ARG A 166 3.18 -3.71 -18.17
C ARG A 166 2.44 -3.42 -16.87
N ILE A 167 1.15 -3.74 -16.80
CA ILE A 167 0.34 -3.52 -15.61
C ILE A 167 0.80 -4.38 -14.44
N ASN A 168 1.23 -5.63 -14.66
CA ASN A 168 1.86 -6.45 -13.62
C ASN A 168 3.12 -5.75 -13.06
N ALA A 169 4.00 -5.24 -13.93
CA ALA A 169 5.19 -4.52 -13.49
C ALA A 169 4.85 -3.22 -12.73
N ASP A 170 3.83 -2.47 -13.18
CA ASP A 170 3.40 -1.24 -12.53
C ASP A 170 2.72 -1.52 -11.17
N MET A 171 2.00 -2.63 -11.06
CA MET A 171 1.41 -3.09 -9.82
C MET A 171 2.50 -3.52 -8.82
N GLN A 172 3.52 -4.26 -9.26
CA GLN A 172 4.65 -4.63 -8.43
C GLN A 172 5.42 -3.41 -7.92
N LYS A 173 5.72 -2.45 -8.81
CA LYS A 173 6.32 -1.16 -8.43
C LYS A 173 5.47 -0.40 -7.43
N SER A 174 4.14 -0.44 -7.57
CA SER A 174 3.23 0.23 -6.66
C SER A 174 3.23 -0.36 -5.24
N LEU A 175 3.42 -1.67 -5.12
CA LEU A 175 3.53 -2.36 -3.83
C LEU A 175 4.90 -2.10 -3.20
N ASP A 176 5.98 -2.24 -3.97
CA ASP A 176 7.35 -1.96 -3.54
C ASP A 176 7.48 -0.52 -3.01
N PHE A 177 6.86 0.44 -3.70
CA PHE A 177 6.86 1.83 -3.27
C PHE A 177 6.05 2.09 -2.00
N ALA A 178 4.92 1.39 -1.81
CA ALA A 178 4.14 1.50 -0.60
C ALA A 178 4.97 1.09 0.63
N ILE A 179 5.71 -0.01 0.52
CA ILE A 179 6.60 -0.53 1.57
C ILE A 179 7.80 0.41 1.77
N SER A 180 8.45 0.83 0.68
CA SER A 180 9.58 1.77 0.73
C SER A 180 9.20 3.12 1.37
N LYS A 181 7.96 3.59 1.16
CA LYS A 181 7.43 4.78 1.84
C LYS A 181 7.27 4.57 3.35
N PHE A 182 6.87 3.37 3.78
CA PHE A 182 6.77 3.03 5.19
C PHE A 182 8.16 2.95 5.85
N GLU A 183 9.14 2.35 5.18
CA GLU A 183 10.54 2.28 5.65
C GLU A 183 11.17 3.67 5.87
N ALA A 184 10.75 4.67 5.10
CA ALA A 184 11.19 6.06 5.27
C ALA A 184 10.45 6.82 6.39
N GLY A 185 9.37 6.24 6.93
CA GLY A 185 8.49 6.84 7.93
C GLY A 185 8.69 6.25 9.33
N ASP A 186 8.01 6.84 10.32
CA ASP A 186 7.96 6.27 11.67
C ASP A 186 6.89 5.18 11.79
N ILE A 187 6.85 4.52 12.95
CA ILE A 187 5.91 3.43 13.23
C ILE A 187 4.42 3.81 13.04
N THR A 188 4.05 5.10 13.13
CA THR A 188 2.67 5.55 12.92
C THR A 188 2.23 5.46 11.46
N GLY A 189 3.20 5.48 10.53
CA GLY A 189 2.98 5.34 9.09
C GLY A 189 2.37 4.00 8.67
N ILE A 190 2.31 3.01 9.57
CA ILE A 190 1.71 1.69 9.29
C ILE A 190 0.22 1.80 8.93
N MET A 191 -0.49 2.80 9.47
CA MET A 191 -1.89 3.07 9.13
C MET A 191 -2.03 3.51 7.67
N GLU A 192 -1.13 4.38 7.20
CA GLU A 192 -1.11 4.82 5.81
C GLU A 192 -0.75 3.65 4.88
N LEU A 193 0.19 2.79 5.31
CA LEU A 193 0.58 1.60 4.58
C LEU A 193 -0.60 0.63 4.36
N ASP A 194 -1.32 0.23 5.42
CA ASP A 194 -2.48 -0.69 5.25
C ASP A 194 -3.53 -0.08 4.32
N GLY A 195 -3.84 1.21 4.49
CA GLY A 195 -4.75 1.92 3.59
C GLY A 195 -4.31 1.85 2.12
N LEU A 196 -3.02 2.05 1.85
CA LEU A 196 -2.48 2.02 0.50
C LEU A 196 -2.47 0.60 -0.07
N LEU A 197 -2.19 -0.40 0.76
CA LEU A 197 -2.29 -1.82 0.40
C LEU A 197 -3.74 -2.22 0.09
N GLN A 198 -4.73 -1.71 0.81
CA GLN A 198 -6.15 -1.96 0.49
C GLN A 198 -6.55 -1.34 -0.86
N VAL A 199 -6.12 -0.11 -1.15
CA VAL A 199 -6.35 0.53 -2.45
C VAL A 199 -5.68 -0.27 -3.57
N ASN A 200 -4.46 -0.74 -3.34
CA ASN A 200 -3.74 -1.62 -4.27
C ASN A 200 -4.49 -2.93 -4.51
N ARG A 201 -4.99 -3.59 -3.45
CA ARG A 201 -5.78 -4.82 -3.56
C ARG A 201 -7.07 -4.62 -4.37
N LEU A 202 -7.76 -3.49 -4.17
CA LEU A 202 -8.94 -3.17 -4.97
C LEU A 202 -8.58 -2.83 -6.42
N CYS A 203 -7.49 -2.10 -6.67
CA CYS A 203 -6.99 -1.83 -8.02
C CYS A 203 -6.74 -3.14 -8.78
N HIS A 204 -6.02 -4.08 -8.15
CA HIS A 204 -5.78 -5.42 -8.68
C HIS A 204 -7.10 -6.16 -8.96
N LYS A 205 -8.06 -6.12 -8.04
CA LYS A 205 -9.39 -6.75 -8.24
C LYS A 205 -10.17 -6.14 -9.41
N LEU A 206 -10.05 -4.84 -9.66
CA LEU A 206 -10.72 -4.16 -10.78
C LEU A 206 -10.06 -4.53 -12.11
N LEU A 207 -8.73 -4.58 -12.15
CA LEU A 207 -7.96 -4.94 -13.34
C LEU A 207 -8.08 -6.43 -13.69
N SER A 208 -8.13 -7.30 -12.67
CA SER A 208 -8.26 -8.76 -12.83
C SER A 208 -9.56 -9.22 -13.49
N LYS A 209 -10.56 -8.32 -13.62
CA LYS A 209 -11.77 -8.59 -14.40
C LYS A 209 -11.49 -8.71 -15.90
N TRP A 210 -10.43 -8.06 -16.39
CA TRP A 210 -10.11 -7.93 -17.80
C TRP A 210 -8.75 -8.53 -18.18
N LEU A 211 -7.84 -8.59 -17.20
CA LEU A 211 -6.45 -9.03 -17.36
C LEU A 211 -6.17 -10.23 -16.46
N ALA A 212 -5.34 -11.14 -16.93
CA ALA A 212 -4.83 -12.24 -16.13
C ALA A 212 -3.57 -11.79 -15.39
N LEU A 213 -3.75 -11.10 -14.26
CA LEU A 213 -2.66 -10.66 -13.39
C LEU A 213 -2.20 -11.81 -12.48
N ASP A 214 -0.98 -11.67 -11.95
CA ASP A 214 -0.48 -12.59 -10.93
C ASP A 214 -1.30 -12.44 -9.63
N ASP A 215 -1.30 -13.46 -8.79
CA ASP A 215 -2.04 -13.40 -7.53
C ASP A 215 -1.54 -12.26 -6.63
N PHE A 216 -2.46 -11.49 -6.05
CA PHE A 216 -2.09 -10.31 -5.28
C PHE A 216 -1.21 -10.66 -4.08
N ASP A 217 -1.48 -11.78 -3.39
CA ASP A 217 -0.72 -12.14 -2.20
C ASP A 217 0.70 -12.60 -2.57
N CYS A 218 0.88 -13.22 -3.75
CA CYS A 218 2.20 -13.50 -4.31
C CYS A 218 2.97 -12.21 -4.63
N MET A 219 2.34 -11.25 -5.35
CA MET A 219 2.95 -9.96 -5.67
C MET A 219 3.34 -9.19 -4.41
N PHE A 220 2.47 -9.18 -3.40
CA PHE A 220 2.73 -8.54 -2.11
C PHE A 220 3.88 -9.21 -1.35
N ARG A 221 3.91 -10.55 -1.28
CA ARG A 221 5.01 -11.28 -0.63
C ARG A 221 6.34 -11.01 -1.34
N GLU A 222 6.34 -10.96 -2.66
CA GLU A 222 7.52 -10.61 -3.43
C GLU A 222 7.99 -9.18 -3.11
N ALA A 223 7.11 -8.18 -3.15
CA ALA A 223 7.47 -6.79 -2.82
C ALA A 223 7.95 -6.62 -1.37
N ASN A 224 7.39 -7.40 -0.45
CA ASN A 224 7.77 -7.44 0.96
C ASN A 224 9.03 -8.30 1.21
N HIS A 225 9.64 -8.90 0.18
CA HIS A 225 10.75 -9.85 0.27
C HIS A 225 10.46 -11.06 1.17
N ASN A 226 9.19 -11.45 1.32
CA ASN A 226 8.72 -12.52 2.19
C ASN A 226 8.44 -13.84 1.45
N VAL A 227 9.23 -14.10 0.39
CA VAL A 227 9.16 -15.35 -0.41
C VAL A 227 10.36 -16.25 -0.09
N LEU A 228 11.57 -15.67 -0.12
CA LEU A 228 12.82 -16.38 0.16
C LEU A 228 13.28 -16.18 1.62
N ALA A 229 12.78 -15.13 2.29
CA ALA A 229 13.07 -14.83 3.68
C ALA A 229 11.85 -15.13 4.56
N PRO A 230 12.07 -15.55 5.81
CA PRO A 230 10.99 -15.82 6.77
C PRO A 230 10.29 -14.55 7.26
N TYR A 231 10.96 -13.39 7.18
CA TYR A 231 10.43 -12.11 7.64
C TYR A 231 10.53 -11.08 6.54
N GLY A 232 9.39 -10.46 6.24
CA GLY A 232 9.32 -9.39 5.26
C GLY A 232 9.85 -8.06 5.78
N ARG A 233 10.11 -7.16 4.85
CA ARG A 233 10.54 -5.77 5.06
C ARG A 233 9.70 -5.03 6.09
N ILE A 234 8.37 -5.16 6.04
CA ILE A 234 7.45 -4.51 6.99
C ILE A 234 7.73 -4.95 8.44
N THR A 235 7.94 -6.26 8.66
CA THR A 235 8.20 -6.80 10.01
C THR A 235 9.53 -6.29 10.55
N LEU A 236 10.56 -6.29 9.70
CA LEU A 236 11.88 -5.78 10.05
C LEU A 236 11.86 -4.29 10.37
N HIS A 237 11.12 -3.49 9.58
CA HIS A 237 10.99 -2.05 9.84
C HIS A 237 10.21 -1.77 11.13
N VAL A 238 9.15 -2.52 11.42
CA VAL A 238 8.42 -2.41 12.70
C VAL A 238 9.37 -2.68 13.87
N PHE A 239 10.16 -3.76 13.81
CA PHE A 239 11.14 -4.04 14.85
C PHE A 239 12.20 -2.93 14.99
N TRP A 240 12.72 -2.43 13.86
CA TRP A 240 13.69 -1.34 13.85
C TRP A 240 13.14 -0.07 14.50
N GLU A 241 11.94 0.36 14.11
CA GLU A 241 11.25 1.52 14.70
C GLU A 241 10.90 1.30 16.17
N LEU A 242 10.57 0.05 16.57
CA LEU A 242 10.33 -0.26 17.97
C LEU A 242 11.58 0.00 18.81
N ASN A 243 12.71 -0.57 18.39
CA ASN A 243 13.97 -0.50 19.11
C ASN A 243 14.54 0.93 19.15
N TYR A 244 14.49 1.66 18.04
CA TYR A 244 15.16 2.96 17.92
C TYR A 244 14.28 4.18 18.21
N ASP A 245 12.96 4.15 17.93
CA ASP A 245 12.04 5.28 18.16
C ASP A 245 11.04 5.00 19.30
N PHE A 246 10.27 3.91 19.18
CA PHE A 246 9.09 3.70 20.03
C PHE A 246 9.44 3.55 21.51
N LEU A 247 10.27 2.55 21.83
CA LEU A 247 10.68 2.26 23.21
C LEU A 247 11.34 3.48 23.88
N PRO A 248 12.32 4.16 23.25
CA PRO A 248 12.96 5.30 23.88
C PRO A 248 12.07 6.55 23.94
N ASN A 249 11.30 6.90 22.90
CA ASN A 249 10.74 8.26 22.78
C ASN A 249 9.26 8.40 23.20
N TYR A 250 8.53 7.30 23.38
CA TYR A 250 7.10 7.35 23.65
C TYR A 250 6.77 7.24 25.14
N VAL A 251 5.67 7.87 25.53
CA VAL A 251 5.10 7.81 26.88
C VAL A 251 3.69 7.26 26.80
N TYR A 252 3.42 6.22 27.59
CA TYR A 252 2.10 5.60 27.68
C TYR A 252 1.17 6.38 28.61
N ASN A 253 -0.06 6.61 28.15
CA ASN A 253 -1.16 7.12 28.96
C ASN A 253 -2.24 6.05 29.10
N ALA A 254 -2.34 5.46 30.29
CA ALA A 254 -3.30 4.40 30.59
C ALA A 254 -4.77 4.85 30.52
N ALA A 255 -5.06 6.13 30.79
CA ALA A 255 -6.43 6.63 30.77
C ALA A 255 -7.00 6.71 29.34
N THR A 256 -6.14 6.97 28.35
CA THR A 256 -6.53 7.04 26.93
C THR A 256 -6.14 5.80 26.14
N ASN A 257 -5.39 4.89 26.74
CA ASN A 257 -4.76 3.72 26.10
C ASN A 257 -3.95 4.11 24.84
N ARG A 258 -3.13 5.17 24.96
CA ARG A 258 -2.35 5.72 23.85
C ARG A 258 -0.93 6.06 24.29
N PHE A 259 0.01 5.87 23.39
CA PHE A 259 1.36 6.37 23.48
C PHE A 259 1.48 7.69 22.72
N THR A 260 2.19 8.65 23.30
CA THR A 260 2.51 9.93 22.67
C THR A 260 3.99 10.20 22.77
N LYS A 261 4.58 10.82 21.74
CA LYS A 261 5.99 11.24 21.78
C LYS A 261 6.20 12.22 22.93
N TYR A 262 7.29 12.04 23.67
CA TYR A 262 7.68 12.99 24.71
C TYR A 262 8.03 14.35 24.10
N LYS A 263 7.27 15.40 24.44
CA LYS A 263 7.47 16.78 23.95
C LYS A 263 8.19 17.68 24.97
N GLY A 264 8.83 17.11 25.99
CA GLY A 264 9.53 17.90 27.00
C GLY A 264 10.87 18.44 26.49
N GLN A 265 11.50 19.32 27.29
CA GLN A 265 12.78 19.96 26.97
C GLN A 265 13.99 18.99 26.98
N ILE A 266 13.82 17.78 27.53
CA ILE A 266 14.87 16.76 27.65
C ILE A 266 14.77 15.81 26.46
N LEU A 267 15.78 15.81 25.60
CA LEU A 267 15.96 14.80 24.55
C LEU A 267 16.58 13.57 25.21
N PHE A 268 15.78 12.52 25.40
CA PHE A 268 16.24 11.27 26.02
C PHE A 268 17.03 10.39 25.03
N ALA A 269 16.68 10.43 23.74
CA ALA A 269 17.38 9.75 22.67
C ALA A 269 17.64 10.70 21.47
N GLY A 270 18.64 10.35 20.66
CA GLY A 270 19.01 11.10 19.46
C GLY A 270 17.90 11.09 18.40
N GLN A 271 17.84 12.14 17.58
CA GLN A 271 16.93 12.16 16.43
C GLN A 271 17.36 11.10 15.42
N ILE A 272 16.45 10.20 15.09
CA ILE A 272 16.68 9.16 14.08
C ILE A 272 16.68 9.83 12.72
N GLN A 273 17.82 9.76 12.02
CA GLN A 273 17.91 10.19 10.64
C GLN A 273 17.33 9.09 9.76
N ARG A 274 16.17 9.36 9.16
CA ARG A 274 15.54 8.48 8.18
C ARG A 274 15.93 8.90 6.77
N ASP A 275 16.11 7.92 5.90
CA ASP A 275 16.27 8.18 4.49
C ASP A 275 14.99 8.75 3.90
N LYS A 276 15.12 9.69 2.97
CA LYS A 276 13.94 10.29 2.32
C LYS A 276 13.29 9.25 1.40
N PRO A 277 11.94 9.18 1.38
CA PRO A 277 11.26 8.26 0.49
C PRO A 277 11.58 8.60 -0.98
N PRO A 278 11.67 7.60 -1.86
CA PRO A 278 11.82 7.84 -3.28
C PRO A 278 10.67 8.72 -3.80
N GLN A 279 10.95 9.64 -4.72
CA GLN A 279 9.90 10.42 -5.38
C GLN A 279 9.38 9.64 -6.58
N MET A 280 8.08 9.33 -6.57
CA MET A 280 7.43 8.59 -7.65
C MET A 280 6.13 9.27 -8.08
N SER A 281 5.69 8.93 -9.30
CA SER A 281 4.47 9.51 -9.85
C SER A 281 3.25 9.18 -8.99
N HIS A 282 2.30 10.13 -8.94
CA HIS A 282 1.10 10.03 -8.12
C HIS A 282 0.23 8.81 -8.44
N HIS A 283 0.31 8.28 -9.67
CA HIS A 283 -0.45 7.09 -10.08
C HIS A 283 -0.01 5.81 -9.38
N TYR A 284 1.19 5.76 -8.77
CA TYR A 284 1.63 4.62 -7.97
C TYR A 284 1.26 4.75 -6.48
N LEU A 285 0.87 5.93 -6.02
CA LEU A 285 0.32 6.16 -4.68
C LEU A 285 -1.21 6.04 -4.72
N TRP A 286 -1.92 7.14 -4.46
CA TRP A 286 -3.37 7.22 -4.37
C TRP A 286 -4.03 7.64 -5.71
N GLY A 287 -3.28 7.60 -6.81
CA GLY A 287 -3.78 7.88 -8.16
C GLY A 287 -3.51 9.32 -8.63
N THR A 288 -3.95 10.32 -7.85
CA THR A 288 -3.84 11.75 -8.23
C THR A 288 -3.27 12.60 -7.12
N LYS A 289 -2.79 13.81 -7.46
CA LYS A 289 -2.30 14.79 -6.48
C LYS A 289 -3.36 15.16 -5.44
N TYR A 290 -4.62 15.31 -5.84
CA TYR A 290 -5.72 15.65 -4.94
C TYR A 290 -6.05 14.50 -3.98
N LEU A 291 -6.10 13.27 -4.48
CA LEU A 291 -6.30 12.09 -3.64
C LEU A 291 -5.12 11.87 -2.68
N ASN A 292 -3.89 12.09 -3.13
CA ASN A 292 -2.72 12.03 -2.26
C ASN A 292 -2.85 13.01 -1.10
N MET A 293 -3.23 14.27 -1.38
CA MET A 293 -3.45 15.27 -0.32
C MET A 293 -4.55 14.84 0.64
N ALA A 294 -5.70 14.38 0.11
CA ALA A 294 -6.82 13.92 0.93
C ALA A 294 -6.43 12.78 1.88
N TYR A 295 -5.75 11.75 1.37
CA TYR A 295 -5.30 10.63 2.18
C TYR A 295 -4.21 11.01 3.17
N THR A 296 -3.26 11.87 2.80
CA THR A 296 -2.27 12.41 3.74
C THR A 296 -2.94 13.20 4.86
N THR A 297 -3.99 13.98 4.58
CA THR A 297 -4.77 14.66 5.63
C THR A 297 -5.50 13.68 6.54
N GLN A 298 -6.11 12.63 5.98
CA GLN A 298 -6.83 11.61 6.76
C GLN A 298 -5.88 10.80 7.65
N TYR A 299 -4.81 10.25 7.08
CA TYR A 299 -3.84 9.46 7.84
C TYR A 299 -2.95 10.32 8.74
N GLY A 300 -2.80 11.61 8.44
CA GLY A 300 -2.11 12.58 9.30
C GLY A 300 -2.71 12.68 10.70
N GLN A 301 -4.00 12.35 10.87
CA GLN A 301 -4.65 12.29 12.18
C GLN A 301 -4.10 11.17 13.08
N TYR A 302 -3.48 10.14 12.50
CA TYR A 302 -2.88 9.01 13.22
C TYR A 302 -1.40 9.24 13.56
N SER A 303 -0.74 10.25 12.99
CA SER A 303 0.70 10.51 13.22
C SER A 303 1.04 10.99 14.65
N GLY A 304 0.07 11.52 15.39
CA GLY A 304 0.30 12.14 16.69
C GLY A 304 0.40 11.17 17.88
N PHE A 305 0.06 9.90 17.70
CA PHE A 305 0.00 8.91 18.77
C PHE A 305 0.14 7.49 18.23
N VAL A 306 0.47 6.53 19.09
CA VAL A 306 0.33 5.09 18.82
C VAL A 306 -0.74 4.54 19.76
N GLY A 307 -1.62 3.68 19.27
CA GLY A 307 -2.80 3.23 20.03
C GLY A 307 -3.48 2.05 19.35
N PRO A 308 -4.70 1.67 19.77
CA PRO A 308 -5.32 0.40 19.37
C PRO A 308 -5.37 0.17 17.85
N HIS A 309 -5.70 1.21 17.05
CA HIS A 309 -5.73 1.10 15.59
C HIS A 309 -4.38 0.70 14.98
N HIS A 310 -3.29 1.23 15.53
CA HIS A 310 -1.94 0.90 15.08
C HIS A 310 -1.61 -0.55 15.43
N PHE A 311 -1.91 -1.00 16.65
CA PHE A 311 -1.70 -2.39 17.08
C PHE A 311 -2.49 -3.39 16.23
N HIS A 312 -3.77 -3.13 15.93
CA HIS A 312 -4.55 -4.00 15.03
C HIS A 312 -3.93 -4.09 13.63
N THR A 313 -3.45 -2.96 13.11
CA THR A 313 -2.82 -2.94 11.78
C THR A 313 -1.48 -3.66 11.80
N MET A 314 -0.72 -3.57 12.90
CA MET A 314 0.48 -4.36 13.12
C MET A 314 0.16 -5.86 13.18
N CYS A 315 -0.84 -6.28 13.95
CA CYS A 315 -1.24 -7.68 14.05
C CYS A 315 -1.51 -8.29 12.66
N LYS A 316 -2.33 -7.60 11.87
CA LYS A 316 -2.68 -8.01 10.51
C LYS A 316 -1.49 -8.13 9.56
N LEU A 317 -0.56 -7.17 9.60
CA LEU A 317 0.57 -7.10 8.65
C LEU A 317 1.76 -8.00 9.06
N LEU A 318 1.98 -8.20 10.35
CA LEU A 318 3.03 -9.07 10.87
C LEU A 318 2.59 -10.54 10.88
N GLY A 319 1.32 -10.79 11.18
CA GLY A 319 0.79 -12.13 11.46
C GLY A 319 1.48 -12.80 12.66
N TYR A 320 1.09 -14.04 12.96
CA TYR A 320 1.64 -14.79 14.10
C TYR A 320 3.16 -14.89 14.08
N GLN A 321 3.74 -15.22 12.91
CA GLN A 321 5.17 -15.40 12.77
C GLN A 321 5.96 -14.10 13.02
N GLY A 322 5.47 -12.96 12.50
CA GLY A 322 6.12 -11.66 12.74
C GLY A 322 6.00 -11.22 14.20
N ILE A 323 4.82 -11.40 14.81
CA ILE A 323 4.60 -11.06 16.23
C ILE A 323 5.53 -11.89 17.12
N ALA A 324 5.64 -13.20 16.90
CA ALA A 324 6.46 -14.09 17.72
C ALA A 324 7.92 -13.63 17.78
N VAL A 325 8.49 -13.20 16.65
CA VAL A 325 9.89 -12.76 16.57
C VAL A 325 10.09 -11.39 17.19
N VAL A 326 9.15 -10.46 16.97
CA VAL A 326 9.20 -9.17 17.66
C VAL A 326 9.17 -9.39 19.18
N MET A 327 8.32 -10.29 19.68
CA MET A 327 8.28 -10.63 21.11
C MET A 327 9.59 -11.25 21.60
N GLU A 328 10.19 -12.17 20.84
CA GLU A 328 11.46 -12.80 21.20
C GLU A 328 12.61 -11.78 21.28
N GLU A 329 12.71 -10.88 20.31
CA GLU A 329 13.74 -9.84 20.30
C GLU A 329 13.51 -8.78 21.40
N LEU A 330 12.25 -8.43 21.68
CA LEU A 330 11.90 -7.56 22.80
C LEU A 330 12.30 -8.17 24.16
N LEU A 331 12.17 -9.48 24.33
CA LEU A 331 12.66 -10.18 25.52
C LEU A 331 14.19 -10.10 25.65
N LYS A 332 14.94 -10.17 24.54
CA LYS A 332 16.40 -9.99 24.53
C LYS A 332 16.79 -8.57 24.96
N ILE A 333 16.06 -7.55 24.47
CA ILE A 333 16.25 -6.14 24.88
C ILE A 333 15.99 -5.99 26.39
N VAL A 334 14.87 -6.52 26.89
CA VAL A 334 14.54 -6.48 28.32
C VAL A 334 15.63 -7.13 29.16
N LYS A 335 16.12 -8.30 28.76
CA LYS A 335 17.20 -9.00 29.45
C LYS A 335 18.47 -8.14 29.52
N SER A 336 18.83 -7.49 28.40
CA SER A 336 19.99 -6.59 28.32
C SER A 336 19.82 -5.37 29.24
N LEU A 337 18.66 -4.72 29.24
CA LEU A 337 18.37 -3.56 30.09
C LEU A 337 18.43 -3.90 31.58
N ILE A 338 17.82 -5.03 31.98
CA ILE A 338 17.82 -5.48 33.38
C ILE A 338 19.23 -5.86 33.84
N GLN A 339 19.95 -6.67 33.08
CA GLN A 339 21.27 -7.19 33.48
C GLN A 339 22.40 -6.15 33.32
N GLY A 340 22.21 -5.18 32.44
CA GLY A 340 23.15 -4.09 32.18
C GLY A 340 22.86 -2.86 33.03
N ASN A 341 22.29 -1.83 32.40
CA ASN A 341 22.16 -0.49 32.95
C ASN A 341 21.34 -0.46 34.25
N ILE A 342 20.17 -1.09 34.28
CA ILE A 342 19.28 -1.03 35.46
C ILE A 342 19.95 -1.66 36.67
N LEU A 343 20.63 -2.80 36.53
CA LEU A 343 21.35 -3.45 37.62
C LEU A 343 22.50 -2.58 38.13
N GLN A 344 23.27 -1.95 37.23
CA GLN A 344 24.36 -1.05 37.60
C GLN A 344 23.84 0.15 38.39
N PHE A 345 22.81 0.85 37.90
CA PHE A 345 22.19 1.96 38.62
C PHE A 345 21.62 1.52 39.96
N THR A 346 20.96 0.35 40.02
CA THR A 346 20.37 -0.14 41.28
C THR A 346 21.45 -0.43 42.32
N LYS A 347 22.60 -0.99 41.92
CA LYS A 347 23.76 -1.19 42.83
C LYS A 347 24.32 0.14 43.33
N THR A 348 24.49 1.11 42.43
CA THR A 348 25.00 2.45 42.77
C THR A 348 24.04 3.18 43.71
N LEU A 349 22.74 3.24 43.38
CA LEU A 349 21.72 3.88 44.21
C LEU A 349 21.55 3.19 45.56
N MET A 350 21.65 1.85 45.61
CA MET A 350 21.61 1.11 46.88
C MET A 350 22.79 1.45 47.79
N SER A 351 23.99 1.69 47.21
CA SER A 351 25.15 2.13 47.99
C SER A 351 25.00 3.57 48.52
N ALA A 352 24.27 4.43 47.81
CA ALA A 352 23.94 5.79 48.23
C ALA A 352 22.71 5.88 49.16
N MET A 353 21.96 4.79 49.32
CA MET A 353 20.75 4.77 50.14
C MET A 353 21.11 4.74 51.64
N PRO A 354 20.39 5.46 52.52
CA PRO A 354 20.64 5.41 53.95
C PRO A 354 20.44 3.99 54.49
N LYS A 355 21.41 3.50 55.29
CA LYS A 355 21.38 2.15 55.88
C LYS A 355 20.13 1.88 56.72
N VAL A 356 19.55 2.93 57.32
CA VAL A 356 18.32 2.87 58.12
C VAL A 356 17.51 4.13 57.87
N CYS A 357 16.32 3.98 57.28
CA CYS A 357 15.32 5.04 57.16
C CYS A 357 14.05 4.57 57.89
N LYS A 358 13.77 5.13 59.07
CA LYS A 358 12.60 4.75 59.87
C LYS A 358 11.39 5.59 59.48
N LEU A 359 10.20 5.04 59.58
CA LEU A 359 8.95 5.78 59.46
C LEU A 359 8.76 6.65 60.72
N PRO A 360 8.81 7.99 60.64
CA PRO A 360 8.61 8.84 61.81
C PRO A 360 7.18 8.72 62.33
N ARG A 361 6.99 8.92 63.63
CA ARG A 361 5.66 8.87 64.27
C ARG A 361 4.78 10.03 63.81
N TYR A 362 3.47 9.88 63.94
CA TYR A 362 2.50 10.91 63.57
C TYR A 362 2.71 12.23 64.34
N GLU A 363 3.29 12.14 65.54
CA GLU A 363 3.59 13.26 66.47
C GLU A 363 4.50 14.34 65.84
N TYR A 364 5.33 13.97 64.86
CA TYR A 364 6.24 14.89 64.17
C TYR A 364 5.55 15.81 63.15
N GLY A 365 4.28 15.54 62.81
CA GLY A 365 3.53 16.31 61.82
C GLY A 365 4.04 16.17 60.38
N SER A 366 3.21 16.52 59.38
CA SER A 366 3.58 16.38 57.97
C SER A 366 4.80 17.22 57.55
N PRO A 367 5.05 18.45 58.05
CA PRO A 367 6.25 19.20 57.69
C PRO A 367 7.52 18.58 58.27
N GLY A 368 7.45 18.05 59.49
CA GLY A 368 8.58 17.37 60.14
C GLY A 368 8.94 16.05 59.44
N ILE A 369 7.92 15.29 59.01
CA ILE A 369 8.11 14.07 58.23
C ILE A 369 8.71 14.37 56.85
N LEU A 370 8.25 15.42 56.16
CA LEU A 370 8.81 15.83 54.87
C LEU A 370 10.28 16.26 55.02
N GLY A 371 10.60 17.05 56.04
CA GLY A 371 11.97 17.45 56.35
C GLY A 371 12.89 16.25 56.65
N TYR A 372 12.38 15.26 57.39
CA TYR A 372 13.10 14.01 57.64
C TYR A 372 13.43 13.26 56.35
N TYR A 373 12.48 13.11 55.42
CA TYR A 373 12.74 12.45 54.14
C TYR A 373 13.67 13.24 53.23
N HIS A 374 13.52 14.57 53.19
CA HIS A 374 14.41 15.41 52.40
C HIS A 374 15.86 15.33 52.89
N ALA A 375 16.09 15.27 54.21
CA ALA A 375 17.44 15.13 54.76
C ALA A 375 18.04 13.75 54.48
N ASN A 376 17.27 12.67 54.63
CA ASN A 376 17.77 11.30 54.47
C ASN A 376 17.88 10.82 53.02
N LEU A 377 17.12 11.41 52.09
CA LEU A 377 17.09 11.00 50.68
C LEU A 377 17.75 12.03 49.75
N ASN A 378 18.42 13.05 50.29
CA ASN A 378 19.01 14.14 49.50
C ASN A 378 19.96 13.62 48.42
N ASP A 379 20.79 12.63 48.75
CA ASP A 379 21.79 12.06 47.83
C ASP A 379 21.13 11.33 46.64
N ILE A 380 19.91 10.79 46.82
CA ILE A 380 19.11 10.18 45.75
C ILE A 380 18.41 11.25 44.92
N VAL A 381 17.85 12.27 45.58
CA VAL A 381 17.13 13.37 44.90
C VAL A 381 18.07 14.20 44.03
N GLN A 382 19.31 14.40 44.47
CA GLN A 382 20.34 15.15 43.74
C GLN A 382 21.12 14.30 42.73
N TYR A 383 20.82 13.01 42.59
CA TYR A 383 21.53 12.15 41.64
C TYR A 383 21.28 12.63 40.20
N PRO A 384 22.31 13.14 39.49
CA PRO A 384 22.14 13.87 38.24
C PRO A 384 21.57 12.97 37.13
N ASP A 385 21.96 11.69 37.11
CA ASP A 385 21.60 10.73 36.05
C ASP A 385 20.27 10.00 36.33
N ALA A 386 19.60 10.31 37.46
CA ALA A 386 18.35 9.67 37.84
C ALA A 386 17.26 9.88 36.77
N ARG A 387 17.16 11.10 36.25
CA ARG A 387 16.09 11.46 35.31
C ARG A 387 16.46 11.13 33.86
N THR A 388 17.69 11.38 33.46
CA THR A 388 18.15 11.24 32.08
C THR A 388 18.42 9.79 31.69
N GLU A 389 18.96 8.98 32.60
CA GLU A 389 19.37 7.61 32.30
C GLU A 389 18.53 6.58 33.06
N PHE A 390 18.41 6.70 34.39
CA PHE A 390 17.70 5.68 35.18
C PHE A 390 16.20 5.57 34.84
N PHE A 391 15.46 6.68 34.93
CA PHE A 391 14.03 6.67 34.55
C PHE A 391 13.80 6.44 33.06
N HIS A 392 14.77 6.79 32.21
CA HIS A 392 14.70 6.49 30.79
C HIS A 392 14.76 4.98 30.52
N ASN A 393 15.71 4.26 31.13
CA ASN A 393 15.80 2.80 31.03
C ASN A 393 14.55 2.10 31.58
N PHE A 394 13.98 2.60 32.69
CA PHE A 394 12.71 2.08 33.23
C PHE A 394 11.51 2.36 32.32
N ARG A 395 11.49 3.50 31.64
CA ARG A 395 10.47 3.81 30.63
C ARG A 395 10.56 2.85 29.46
N GLU A 396 11.75 2.62 28.91
CA GLU A 396 11.95 1.66 27.82
C GLU A 396 11.49 0.26 28.23
N PHE A 397 11.91 -0.20 29.40
CA PHE A 397 11.48 -1.48 29.96
C PHE A 397 9.95 -1.57 30.09
N GLY A 398 9.31 -0.53 30.64
CA GLY A 398 7.86 -0.46 30.77
C GLY A 398 7.14 -0.44 29.42
N ASN A 399 7.65 0.34 28.46
CA ASN A 399 7.10 0.40 27.11
C ASN A 399 7.17 -0.95 26.39
N THR A 400 8.25 -1.72 26.59
CA THR A 400 8.37 -3.07 26.03
C THR A 400 7.28 -4.00 26.56
N ILE A 401 7.07 -4.04 27.87
CA ILE A 401 6.03 -4.88 28.48
C ILE A 401 4.64 -4.46 28.01
N LEU A 402 4.37 -3.15 27.99
CA LEU A 402 3.10 -2.60 27.52
C LEU A 402 2.86 -2.91 26.05
N PHE A 403 3.89 -2.87 25.21
CA PHE A 403 3.80 -3.25 23.81
C PHE A 403 3.37 -4.71 23.69
N CYS A 404 4.00 -5.63 24.42
CA CYS A 404 3.63 -7.05 24.40
C CYS A 404 2.16 -7.25 24.81
N LEU A 405 1.74 -6.62 25.91
CA LEU A 405 0.37 -6.70 26.42
C LEU A 405 -0.66 -6.18 25.40
N LEU A 406 -0.40 -5.03 24.79
CA LEU A 406 -1.34 -4.41 23.86
C LEU A 406 -1.39 -5.12 22.51
N MET A 407 -0.27 -5.70 22.08
CA MET A 407 -0.19 -6.53 20.89
C MET A 407 -0.99 -7.82 21.06
N GLU A 408 -0.86 -8.49 22.21
CA GLU A 408 -1.65 -9.69 22.54
C GLU A 408 -3.16 -9.36 22.58
N GLN A 409 -3.54 -8.25 23.22
CA GLN A 409 -4.93 -7.81 23.25
C GLN A 409 -5.50 -7.53 21.86
N ALA A 410 -4.72 -6.94 20.96
CA ALA A 410 -5.13 -6.70 19.59
C ALA A 410 -5.26 -8.01 18.80
N LEU A 411 -4.32 -8.96 18.99
CA LEU A 411 -4.37 -10.28 18.36
C LEU A 411 -5.63 -11.05 18.79
N SER A 412 -5.95 -11.09 20.08
CA SER A 412 -7.18 -11.73 20.56
C SER A 412 -8.45 -11.10 20.00
N GLN A 413 -8.47 -9.78 19.74
CA GLN A 413 -9.61 -9.10 19.11
C GLN A 413 -9.76 -9.50 17.64
N GLU A 414 -8.64 -9.65 16.93
CA GLU A 414 -8.62 -10.10 15.53
C GLU A 414 -9.10 -11.56 15.41
N GLU A 415 -8.56 -12.45 16.24
CA GLU A 415 -8.95 -13.87 16.29
C GLU A 415 -10.45 -14.06 16.57
N VAL A 416 -11.01 -13.31 17.51
CA VAL A 416 -12.45 -13.38 17.81
C VAL A 416 -13.28 -12.93 16.60
N CYS A 417 -12.84 -11.91 15.86
CA CYS A 417 -13.54 -11.49 14.65
C CYS A 417 -13.50 -12.58 13.57
N ASP A 418 -12.36 -13.25 13.40
CA ASP A 418 -12.21 -14.37 12.46
C ASP A 418 -13.07 -15.57 12.87
N LEU A 419 -13.10 -15.91 14.16
CA LEU A 419 -13.97 -16.97 14.70
C LEU A 419 -15.45 -16.67 14.50
N LEU A 420 -15.88 -15.41 14.67
CA LEU A 420 -17.26 -14.99 14.43
C LEU A 420 -17.64 -15.12 12.95
N GLN A 421 -16.71 -14.83 12.03
CA GLN A 421 -16.93 -15.01 10.59
C GLN A 421 -16.91 -16.49 10.17
N ALA A 422 -16.11 -17.31 10.85
CA ALA A 422 -16.01 -18.75 10.63
C ALA A 422 -17.19 -19.54 11.23
N ALA A 423 -17.83 -19.03 12.28
CA ALA A 423 -18.86 -19.72 13.04
C ALA A 423 -19.99 -20.34 12.19
N PRO A 424 -20.59 -19.65 11.19
CA PRO A 424 -21.64 -20.24 10.35
C PRO A 424 -21.19 -21.48 9.56
N PHE A 425 -19.91 -21.55 9.21
CA PHE A 425 -19.33 -22.64 8.42
C PHE A 425 -18.85 -23.82 9.28
N GLN A 426 -18.62 -23.58 10.58
CA GLN A 426 -18.20 -24.57 11.57
C GLN A 426 -19.35 -25.11 12.43
N ASN A 427 -20.61 -24.81 12.06
CA ASN A 427 -21.80 -25.20 12.83
C ASN A 427 -21.88 -24.58 14.24
N ILE A 428 -21.29 -23.41 14.45
CA ILE A 428 -21.38 -22.68 15.71
C ILE A 428 -22.54 -21.68 15.57
N LEU A 429 -23.62 -21.92 16.32
CA LEU A 429 -24.82 -21.10 16.28
C LEU A 429 -25.03 -20.37 17.60
N PRO A 430 -25.48 -19.10 17.58
CA PRO A 430 -25.80 -18.37 18.79
C PRO A 430 -27.03 -18.98 19.47
N ARG A 431 -27.14 -18.79 20.78
CA ARG A 431 -28.27 -19.29 21.57
C ARG A 431 -29.58 -18.70 21.05
N PRO A 432 -30.56 -19.53 20.63
CA PRO A 432 -31.80 -19.02 20.08
C PRO A 432 -32.72 -18.47 21.17
N PHE A 433 -33.42 -17.37 20.86
CA PHE A 433 -34.51 -16.87 21.70
C PHE A 433 -35.64 -17.91 21.76
N CYS A 434 -36.11 -18.27 22.95
CA CYS A 434 -37.19 -19.24 23.17
C CYS A 434 -38.41 -18.56 23.78
N LYS A 435 -39.59 -18.75 23.17
CA LYS A 435 -40.86 -18.26 23.74
C LYS A 435 -41.30 -19.19 24.89
N GLU A 436 -42.20 -18.71 25.76
CA GLU A 436 -42.76 -19.53 26.85
C GLU A 436 -43.35 -20.83 26.29
N GLY A 437 -42.92 -21.97 26.85
CA GLY A 437 -43.31 -23.32 26.40
C GLY A 437 -42.42 -23.94 25.32
N GLU A 438 -41.47 -23.21 24.72
CA GLU A 438 -40.52 -23.78 23.75
C GLU A 438 -39.27 -24.36 24.44
N LYS A 439 -38.90 -25.59 24.08
CA LYS A 439 -37.63 -26.18 24.52
C LYS A 439 -36.46 -25.64 23.67
N PRO A 440 -35.39 -25.13 24.28
CA PRO A 440 -34.25 -24.55 23.54
C PRO A 440 -33.55 -25.56 22.65
N GLU A 441 -33.42 -26.81 23.09
CA GLU A 441 -32.78 -27.90 22.35
C GLU A 441 -33.47 -28.19 21.02
N THR A 442 -34.81 -28.20 21.00
CA THR A 442 -35.58 -28.46 19.78
C THR A 442 -35.40 -27.33 18.77
N LYS A 443 -35.28 -26.09 19.25
CA LYS A 443 -35.08 -24.92 18.41
C LYS A 443 -33.66 -24.85 17.85
N GLN A 444 -32.68 -25.23 18.66
CA GLN A 444 -31.28 -25.36 18.24
C GLN A 444 -31.12 -26.42 17.14
N LYS A 445 -31.69 -27.62 17.32
CA LYS A 445 -31.68 -28.66 16.27
C LYS A 445 -32.36 -28.21 14.98
N ARG A 446 -33.47 -27.46 15.06
CA ARG A 446 -34.12 -26.88 13.87
C ARG A 446 -33.21 -25.87 13.14
N LEU A 447 -32.45 -25.07 13.88
CA LEU A 447 -31.49 -24.13 13.31
C LEU A 447 -30.27 -24.84 12.69
N GLU A 448 -29.76 -25.88 13.34
CA GLU A 448 -28.71 -26.74 12.78
C GLU A 448 -29.14 -27.33 11.44
N VAL A 449 -30.36 -27.88 11.35
CA VAL A 449 -30.91 -28.38 10.08
C VAL A 449 -31.05 -27.26 9.04
N LYS A 450 -31.49 -26.07 9.45
CA LYS A 450 -31.63 -24.92 8.54
C LYS A 450 -30.29 -24.48 7.93
N TYR A 451 -29.22 -24.49 8.73
CA TYR A 451 -27.89 -24.04 8.31
C TYR A 451 -26.94 -25.19 7.92
N ALA A 452 -27.43 -26.43 7.89
CA ALA A 452 -26.63 -27.60 7.48
C ALA A 452 -25.97 -27.41 6.11
N ALA A 453 -26.64 -26.71 5.19
CA ALA A 453 -26.10 -26.40 3.86
C ALA A 453 -24.85 -25.49 3.87
N LEU A 454 -24.57 -24.78 4.97
CA LEU A 454 -23.40 -23.92 5.10
C LEU A 454 -22.18 -24.66 5.68
N GLN A 455 -22.36 -25.87 6.21
CA GLN A 455 -21.27 -26.62 6.84
C GLN A 455 -20.27 -27.09 5.79
N ILE A 456 -19.08 -26.46 5.79
CA ILE A 456 -18.07 -26.67 4.74
C ILE A 456 -17.55 -28.11 4.76
N VAL A 457 -17.13 -28.60 5.94
CA VAL A 457 -16.53 -29.94 6.08
C VAL A 457 -17.52 -31.02 5.62
N THR A 458 -18.74 -31.02 6.17
CA THR A 458 -19.79 -31.99 5.82
C THR A 458 -20.13 -31.99 4.33
N ASN A 459 -20.17 -30.82 3.69
CA ASN A 459 -20.50 -30.72 2.27
C ASN A 459 -19.36 -31.22 1.36
N ILE A 460 -18.12 -30.94 1.75
CA ILE A 460 -16.95 -31.33 0.97
C ILE A 460 -16.65 -32.82 1.17
N GLU A 461 -16.90 -33.39 2.34
CA GLU A 461 -16.86 -34.85 2.51
C GLU A 461 -17.85 -35.57 1.59
N LYS A 462 -19.02 -34.97 1.35
CA LYS A 462 -20.07 -35.54 0.49
C LYS A 462 -19.81 -35.36 -1.01
N LEU A 463 -19.25 -34.23 -1.42
CA LEU A 463 -19.18 -33.81 -2.83
C LEU A 463 -17.75 -33.59 -3.35
N GLY A 464 -16.76 -33.56 -2.45
CA GLY A 464 -15.39 -33.21 -2.72
C GLY A 464 -14.52 -34.41 -3.14
N THR A 465 -13.39 -34.09 -3.75
CA THR A 465 -12.36 -35.09 -4.06
C THR A 465 -11.45 -35.32 -2.84
N ALA A 466 -10.82 -36.49 -2.75
CA ALA A 466 -9.96 -36.86 -1.63
C ALA A 466 -8.84 -35.83 -1.33
N LYS A 467 -8.32 -35.14 -2.35
CA LYS A 467 -7.31 -34.07 -2.18
C LYS A 467 -7.87 -32.83 -1.48
N VAL A 468 -9.12 -32.45 -1.77
CA VAL A 468 -9.77 -31.28 -1.17
C VAL A 468 -10.11 -31.56 0.30
N ASN A 469 -10.51 -32.80 0.63
CA ASN A 469 -10.75 -33.20 2.03
C ASN A 469 -9.50 -33.02 2.91
N ILE A 470 -8.32 -33.42 2.42
CA ILE A 470 -7.06 -33.30 3.19
C ILE A 470 -6.67 -31.83 3.41
N VAL A 471 -6.76 -30.99 2.38
CA VAL A 471 -6.37 -29.57 2.47
C VAL A 471 -7.26 -28.80 3.44
N ILE A 472 -8.56 -29.11 3.49
CA ILE A 472 -9.51 -28.40 4.35
C ILE A 472 -9.44 -28.85 5.80
N ILE A 473 -9.15 -30.14 6.05
CA ILE A 473 -8.85 -30.61 7.41
C ILE A 473 -7.64 -29.87 7.97
N ILE A 474 -6.59 -29.64 7.17
CA ILE A 474 -5.41 -28.87 7.60
C ILE A 474 -5.78 -27.39 7.83
N PHE A 475 -6.56 -26.77 6.94
CA PHE A 475 -6.89 -25.34 7.04
C PHE A 475 -7.85 -25.01 8.20
N PHE A 476 -8.81 -25.87 8.51
CA PHE A 476 -9.82 -25.63 9.55
C PHE A 476 -9.40 -26.15 10.94
N PHE A 477 -8.60 -27.22 11.04
CA PHE A 477 -8.23 -27.79 12.33
C PHE A 477 -6.84 -27.40 12.84
N TYR A 478 -5.92 -26.97 11.96
CA TYR A 478 -4.53 -26.70 12.34
C TYR A 478 -4.14 -25.22 12.44
N VAL A 479 -4.90 -24.30 11.85
CA VAL A 479 -4.63 -22.85 11.93
C VAL A 479 -5.12 -22.18 13.23
N PRO A 480 -6.19 -22.64 13.93
CA PRO A 480 -6.57 -22.04 15.22
C PRO A 480 -5.81 -22.59 16.44
N ASN A 481 -4.84 -23.50 16.27
CA ASN A 481 -4.14 -24.19 17.37
C ASN A 481 -2.60 -24.01 17.35
N LEU A 482 -2.11 -23.00 16.62
CA LEU A 482 -0.72 -22.50 16.64
C LEU A 482 -0.79 -20.99 16.87
#